data_AF-A0A411PGK6-F1
#
_entry.id   AF-A0A411PGK6-F1
#
_cell.length_a   1.000
_cell.length_b   1.000
_cell.length_c   1.000
_cell.angle_alpha   90.00
_cell.angle_beta   90.00
_cell.angle_gamma   90.00
#
_symmetry.space_group_name_H-M   'P 1'
#
loop_
_entity.id
_entity.type
_entity.pdbx_description
1 polymer ?
#
loop_
_entity_poly.entity_id
_entity_poly.type
_entity_poly.pdbx_seq_one_letter_code
_entity_poly.pdbx_strand_id
1 'polypeptide(L)'
;MGAFDLKSELLVVPRGQQVTSSLSNSKDGMTWTNQYGYVAMNGLNQPFVFDGMNEKGLVVGTLYFPGFANYQVFETQKQSKSINNIDLSAYILGNTKTVDEVKSILQKIKVVRNEDLEKAIGTPTDLHHVFTDINGDSIVVEYTNGELQIYDNSVGVMTNSPGYDWHLLNIRNHIQLGAFAHVTSRTINGIEFKPLGQGSGMTGLPGDSTPPSRFIRALAFKASVVELKSVEQGVNEASRILNNFDIPRGSSREEVGNKVFMDYTQWSVIANPERLQYFWWTEHNRRMRMIDLNKIDFAKKEVVAIPLDKEKIEDIQEITL
;
A
#
# COMPACT_ATOMS: atom_id res chain seq x y z
N MET A 1 -1.78 2.83 -11.28
CA MET A 1 -2.72 3.84 -10.73
C MET A 1 -1.91 4.88 -9.98
N GLY A 2 -2.36 6.14 -9.97
CA GLY A 2 -1.60 7.30 -9.47
C GLY A 2 -1.40 8.38 -10.54
N ALA A 3 -1.64 8.03 -11.80
CA ALA A 3 -1.41 8.87 -12.97
C ALA A 3 -2.42 10.05 -13.14
N PHE A 4 -3.34 10.20 -12.19
CA PHE A 4 -4.43 11.19 -12.12
C PHE A 4 -4.96 11.29 -10.67
N ASP A 5 -5.69 12.36 -10.34
CA ASP A 5 -6.31 12.57 -9.01
C ASP A 5 -7.38 11.49 -8.73
N LEU A 6 -7.15 10.68 -7.71
CA LEU A 6 -8.02 9.59 -7.31
C LEU A 6 -9.26 10.08 -6.55
N LYS A 7 -9.34 11.36 -6.16
CA LYS A 7 -10.46 11.90 -5.38
C LYS A 7 -10.73 11.08 -4.12
N SER A 8 -9.64 10.76 -3.42
CA SER A 8 -9.66 9.90 -2.25
C SER A 8 -10.22 10.61 -1.03
N GLU A 9 -10.85 9.81 -0.18
CA GLU A 9 -11.43 10.13 1.11
C GLU A 9 -11.05 9.02 2.10
N LEU A 10 -11.04 9.38 3.38
CA LEU A 10 -10.95 8.41 4.47
C LEU A 10 -12.36 7.88 4.76
N LEU A 11 -12.58 6.60 4.50
CA LEU A 11 -13.80 5.90 4.86
C LEU A 11 -13.71 5.39 6.29
N VAL A 12 -14.82 5.48 7.01
CA VAL A 12 -15.09 4.75 8.26
C VAL A 12 -16.26 3.82 7.99
N VAL A 13 -15.97 2.53 7.89
CA VAL A 13 -16.95 1.49 7.56
C VAL A 13 -17.32 0.73 8.82
N PRO A 14 -18.61 0.70 9.22
CA PRO A 14 -19.02 0.01 10.43
C PRO A 14 -19.16 -1.50 10.29
N ARG A 15 -19.36 -2.18 11.42
CA ARG A 15 -19.78 -3.58 11.45
C ARG A 15 -21.18 -3.73 10.85
N GLY A 16 -21.54 -4.94 10.46
CA GLY A 16 -22.89 -5.28 10.01
C GLY A 16 -23.26 -4.76 8.62
N GLN A 17 -22.35 -4.07 7.91
CA GLN A 17 -22.57 -3.69 6.52
C GLN A 17 -22.65 -4.95 5.66
N GLN A 18 -23.78 -5.11 4.96
CA GLN A 18 -23.95 -6.16 3.98
C GLN A 18 -23.48 -5.65 2.63
N VAL A 19 -22.61 -6.42 1.98
CA VAL A 19 -22.03 -6.09 0.68
C VAL A 19 -22.19 -7.29 -0.24
N THR A 20 -22.61 -7.05 -1.47
CA THR A 20 -22.65 -8.05 -2.54
C THR A 20 -21.65 -7.64 -3.60
N SER A 21 -20.69 -8.53 -3.89
CA SER A 21 -19.68 -8.23 -4.90
C SER A 21 -20.27 -8.29 -6.30
N SER A 22 -20.24 -7.19 -7.03
CA SER A 22 -20.62 -7.19 -8.44
C SER A 22 -19.52 -7.82 -9.29
N LEU A 23 -19.89 -8.77 -10.15
CA LEU A 23 -19.02 -9.43 -11.13
C LEU A 23 -19.34 -8.93 -12.54
N SER A 24 -18.53 -9.33 -13.53
CA SER A 24 -18.82 -9.00 -14.95
C SER A 24 -20.09 -9.65 -15.47
N ASN A 25 -20.64 -9.05 -16.53
CA ASN A 25 -21.91 -9.38 -17.16
C ASN A 25 -23.10 -9.19 -16.22
N SER A 26 -23.06 -8.16 -15.37
CA SER A 26 -24.12 -7.80 -14.42
C SER A 26 -24.53 -8.96 -13.50
N LYS A 27 -23.58 -9.80 -13.08
CA LYS A 27 -23.82 -10.90 -12.15
C LYS A 27 -23.45 -10.49 -10.73
N ASP A 28 -24.26 -10.93 -9.77
CA ASP A 28 -23.89 -10.86 -8.35
C ASP A 28 -23.05 -12.05 -7.96
N GLY A 29 -21.98 -11.79 -7.23
CA GLY A 29 -21.08 -12.78 -6.66
C GLY A 29 -21.40 -13.08 -5.20
N MET A 30 -20.34 -13.22 -4.41
CA MET A 30 -20.41 -13.43 -2.98
C MET A 30 -21.06 -12.23 -2.28
N THR A 31 -21.99 -12.51 -1.37
CA THR A 31 -22.52 -11.55 -0.40
C THR A 31 -21.92 -11.85 0.96
N TRP A 32 -21.47 -10.82 1.68
CA TRP A 32 -20.99 -10.97 3.05
C TRP A 32 -21.55 -9.87 3.95
N THR A 33 -21.34 -10.03 5.26
CA THR A 33 -21.65 -9.02 6.26
C THR A 33 -20.40 -8.78 7.09
N ASN A 34 -19.96 -7.52 7.18
CA ASN A 34 -18.75 -7.17 7.93
C ASN A 34 -18.90 -7.55 9.41
N GLN A 35 -17.99 -8.38 9.90
CA GLN A 35 -17.86 -8.71 11.32
C GLN A 35 -17.10 -7.62 12.08
N TYR A 36 -16.17 -6.95 11.39
CA TYR A 36 -15.32 -5.89 11.92
C TYR A 36 -15.56 -4.59 11.17
N GLY A 37 -15.53 -3.48 11.91
CA GLY A 37 -15.41 -2.15 11.32
C GLY A 37 -13.97 -1.83 10.95
N TYR A 38 -13.79 -0.92 9.99
CA TYR A 38 -12.47 -0.53 9.52
C TYR A 38 -12.44 0.91 9.03
N VAL A 39 -11.23 1.44 8.92
CA VAL A 39 -10.96 2.67 8.17
C VAL A 39 -10.15 2.35 6.93
N ALA A 40 -10.36 3.11 5.85
CA ALA A 40 -9.66 2.89 4.59
C ALA A 40 -9.54 4.16 3.77
N MET A 41 -8.47 4.30 2.98
CA MET A 41 -8.41 5.29 1.91
C MET A 41 -9.08 4.71 0.67
N ASN A 42 -10.09 5.43 0.16
CA ASN A 42 -10.78 5.05 -1.07
C ASN A 42 -10.27 5.82 -2.29
N GLY A 43 -10.98 5.72 -3.41
CA GLY A 43 -10.86 6.66 -4.49
C GLY A 43 -11.76 6.29 -5.66
N LEU A 44 -11.63 7.04 -6.74
CA LEU A 44 -12.49 7.01 -7.92
C LEU A 44 -13.96 7.32 -7.59
N ASN A 45 -14.24 7.97 -6.45
CA ASN A 45 -15.56 8.13 -5.85
C ASN A 45 -16.29 6.79 -5.63
N GLN A 46 -15.53 5.72 -5.38
CA GLN A 46 -16.04 4.38 -5.10
C GLN A 46 -15.59 3.94 -3.70
N PRO A 47 -16.29 3.02 -3.03
CA PRO A 47 -15.90 2.50 -1.72
C PRO A 47 -14.74 1.49 -1.82
N PHE A 48 -13.82 1.69 -2.75
CA PHE A 48 -12.63 0.86 -2.91
C PHE A 48 -11.69 1.02 -1.73
N VAL A 49 -10.87 0.01 -1.46
CA VAL A 49 -9.89 0.05 -0.36
C VAL A 49 -8.49 -0.02 -0.97
N PHE A 50 -7.82 1.14 -1.09
CA PHE A 50 -6.43 1.22 -1.53
C PHE A 50 -5.46 0.93 -0.38
N ASP A 51 -5.79 1.36 0.82
CA ASP A 51 -5.11 1.00 2.05
C ASP A 51 -6.10 1.13 3.21
N GLY A 52 -5.86 0.45 4.33
CA GLY A 52 -6.77 0.50 5.47
C GLY A 52 -6.34 -0.34 6.65
N MET A 53 -7.05 -0.16 7.77
CA MET A 53 -6.87 -0.94 8.99
C MET A 53 -8.22 -1.21 9.64
N ASN A 54 -8.43 -2.45 10.09
CA ASN A 54 -9.63 -2.80 10.85
C ASN A 54 -9.44 -2.63 12.37
N GLU A 55 -10.56 -2.67 13.09
CA GLU A 55 -10.59 -2.58 14.56
C GLU A 55 -9.88 -3.73 15.31
N LYS A 56 -9.34 -4.71 14.58
CA LYS A 56 -8.53 -5.81 15.13
C LYS A 56 -7.04 -5.67 14.82
N GLY A 57 -6.64 -4.58 14.15
CA GLY A 57 -5.25 -4.29 13.83
C GLY A 57 -4.74 -4.99 12.57
N LEU A 58 -5.60 -5.57 11.74
CA LEU A 58 -5.19 -6.03 10.41
C LEU A 58 -5.11 -4.83 9.47
N VAL A 59 -3.95 -4.65 8.85
CA VAL A 59 -3.64 -3.60 7.89
C VAL A 59 -3.58 -4.19 6.49
N VAL A 60 -4.10 -3.47 5.49
CA VAL A 60 -3.97 -3.80 4.06
C VAL A 60 -3.34 -2.64 3.30
N GLY A 61 -2.51 -2.98 2.31
CA GLY A 61 -2.15 -2.10 1.20
C GLY A 61 -2.46 -2.79 -0.13
N THR A 62 -3.26 -2.15 -0.98
CA THR A 62 -3.65 -2.59 -2.33
C THR A 62 -2.89 -1.76 -3.36
N LEU A 63 -1.89 -2.35 -4.01
CA LEU A 63 -0.98 -1.64 -4.91
C LEU A 63 -1.15 -2.13 -6.35
N TYR A 64 -0.82 -1.27 -7.31
CA TYR A 64 -0.93 -1.57 -8.73
C TYR A 64 0.06 -2.66 -9.16
N PHE A 65 -0.37 -3.63 -9.96
CA PHE A 65 0.43 -4.79 -10.39
C PHE A 65 0.33 -5.02 -11.91
N PRO A 66 0.63 -4.00 -12.73
CA PRO A 66 0.38 -3.99 -14.17
C PRO A 66 1.20 -5.06 -14.89
N GLY A 67 0.58 -5.73 -15.85
CA GLY A 67 1.23 -6.72 -16.72
C GLY A 67 1.53 -8.06 -16.05
N PHE A 68 1.25 -8.21 -14.76
CA PHE A 68 1.43 -9.47 -14.02
C PHE A 68 0.13 -9.96 -13.37
N ALA A 69 -0.76 -9.05 -12.95
CA ALA A 69 -2.05 -9.43 -12.38
C ALA A 69 -2.88 -10.24 -13.38
N ASN A 70 -3.24 -11.46 -12.99
CA ASN A 70 -4.12 -12.34 -13.76
C ASN A 70 -4.94 -13.18 -12.78
N TYR A 71 -6.21 -12.82 -12.66
CA TYR A 71 -7.15 -13.38 -11.70
C TYR A 71 -7.75 -14.70 -12.15
N GLN A 72 -8.38 -15.41 -11.22
CA GLN A 72 -8.95 -16.73 -11.48
C GLN A 72 -10.12 -16.62 -12.47
N VAL A 73 -10.33 -17.69 -13.24
CA VAL A 73 -11.45 -17.79 -14.18
C VAL A 73 -12.76 -17.89 -13.40
N PHE A 74 -13.78 -17.12 -13.84
CA PHE A 74 -15.11 -17.22 -13.28
C PHE A 74 -15.76 -18.59 -13.61
N GLU A 75 -16.27 -19.24 -12.58
CA GLU A 75 -16.95 -20.53 -12.63
C GLU A 75 -18.40 -20.36 -12.15
N THR A 76 -19.40 -20.61 -12.99
CA THR A 76 -20.83 -20.44 -12.64
C THR A 76 -21.22 -21.20 -11.36
N GLN A 77 -20.72 -22.41 -11.19
CA GLN A 77 -20.94 -23.26 -10.01
C GLN A 77 -20.31 -22.72 -8.72
N LYS A 78 -19.40 -21.72 -8.81
CA LYS A 78 -18.76 -21.05 -7.67
C LYS A 78 -19.18 -19.59 -7.52
N GLN A 79 -20.23 -19.14 -8.23
CA GLN A 79 -20.66 -17.73 -8.23
C GLN A 79 -20.82 -17.14 -6.81
N SER A 80 -21.45 -17.88 -5.88
CA SER A 80 -21.63 -17.42 -4.49
C SER A 80 -20.35 -17.35 -3.64
N LYS A 81 -19.23 -17.86 -4.17
CA LYS A 81 -17.89 -17.77 -3.58
C LYS A 81 -16.96 -16.87 -4.38
N SER A 82 -17.45 -16.30 -5.49
CA SER A 82 -16.67 -15.43 -6.36
C SER A 82 -16.79 -13.99 -5.89
N ILE A 83 -15.66 -13.31 -5.75
CA ILE A 83 -15.55 -11.90 -5.42
C ILE A 83 -14.78 -11.21 -6.54
N ASN A 84 -15.15 -9.98 -6.90
CA ASN A 84 -14.30 -9.21 -7.80
C ASN A 84 -12.99 -8.83 -7.11
N ASN A 85 -11.97 -8.59 -7.90
CA ASN A 85 -10.63 -8.31 -7.42
C ASN A 85 -10.48 -7.02 -6.61
N ILE A 86 -11.34 -6.01 -6.79
CA ILE A 86 -11.25 -4.76 -6.03
C ILE A 86 -11.88 -4.89 -4.64
N ASP A 87 -12.95 -5.67 -4.51
CA ASP A 87 -13.66 -5.90 -3.26
C ASP A 87 -12.85 -6.74 -2.25
N LEU A 88 -11.77 -7.39 -2.69
CA LEU A 88 -10.98 -8.30 -1.86
C LEU A 88 -10.51 -7.64 -0.56
N SER A 89 -9.93 -6.44 -0.64
CA SER A 89 -9.43 -5.72 0.54
C SER A 89 -10.54 -5.37 1.53
N ALA A 90 -11.69 -4.92 1.02
CA ALA A 90 -12.87 -4.62 1.86
C ALA A 90 -13.41 -5.88 2.56
N TYR A 91 -13.49 -6.99 1.83
CA TYR A 91 -13.92 -8.28 2.38
C TYR A 91 -12.98 -8.78 3.48
N ILE A 92 -11.67 -8.73 3.23
CA ILE A 92 -10.65 -9.17 4.17
C ILE A 92 -10.65 -8.31 5.45
N LEU A 93 -10.62 -6.98 5.32
CA LEU A 93 -10.70 -6.08 6.48
C LEU A 93 -11.98 -6.29 7.29
N GLY A 94 -13.11 -6.53 6.62
CA GLY A 94 -14.40 -6.75 7.27
C GLY A 94 -14.53 -8.09 8.01
N ASN A 95 -13.66 -9.09 7.74
CA ASN A 95 -13.92 -10.47 8.16
C ASN A 95 -12.72 -11.23 8.75
N THR A 96 -11.54 -10.63 8.86
CA THR A 96 -10.34 -11.30 9.39
C THR A 96 -9.59 -10.42 10.40
N LYS A 97 -8.82 -11.03 11.29
CA LYS A 97 -7.98 -10.32 12.28
C LYS A 97 -6.49 -10.66 12.19
N THR A 98 -6.13 -11.78 11.58
CA THR A 98 -4.73 -12.27 11.51
C THR A 98 -4.38 -12.67 10.09
N VAL A 99 -3.10 -12.64 9.77
CA VAL A 99 -2.57 -13.12 8.49
C VAL A 99 -2.95 -14.58 8.23
N ASP A 100 -2.98 -15.43 9.25
CA ASP A 100 -3.42 -16.82 9.12
C ASP A 100 -4.88 -16.96 8.72
N GLU A 101 -5.76 -16.11 9.25
CA GLU A 101 -7.15 -16.05 8.81
C GLU A 101 -7.27 -15.56 7.35
N VAL A 102 -6.46 -14.57 6.95
CA VAL A 102 -6.38 -14.13 5.55
C VAL A 102 -6.00 -15.30 4.65
N LYS A 103 -4.92 -16.02 4.97
CA LYS A 103 -4.48 -17.23 4.24
C LYS A 103 -5.62 -18.24 4.13
N SER A 104 -6.34 -18.52 5.23
CA SER A 104 -7.45 -19.48 5.26
C SER A 104 -8.64 -19.06 4.40
N ILE A 105 -9.00 -17.77 4.40
CA ILE A 105 -10.13 -17.24 3.63
C ILE A 105 -9.81 -17.25 2.13
N LEU A 106 -8.61 -16.84 1.73
CA LEU A 106 -8.22 -16.77 0.32
C LEU A 106 -8.30 -18.14 -0.38
N GLN A 107 -8.07 -19.24 0.35
CA GLN A 107 -8.21 -20.60 -0.17
C GLN A 107 -9.67 -21.03 -0.39
N LYS A 108 -10.65 -20.32 0.18
CA LYS A 108 -12.08 -20.70 0.17
C LYS A 108 -12.90 -19.93 -0.86
N ILE A 109 -12.39 -18.81 -1.35
CA ILE A 109 -13.08 -17.92 -2.29
C ILE A 109 -12.46 -18.00 -3.69
N LYS A 110 -13.11 -17.37 -4.66
CA LYS A 110 -12.59 -17.17 -6.01
C LYS A 110 -12.47 -15.69 -6.31
N VAL A 111 -11.26 -15.20 -6.58
CA VAL A 111 -11.06 -13.81 -6.98
C VAL A 111 -11.03 -13.73 -8.49
N VAL A 112 -11.97 -12.97 -9.06
CA VAL A 112 -12.18 -12.87 -10.50
C VAL A 112 -12.07 -11.42 -10.96
N ARG A 113 -11.64 -11.20 -12.21
CA ARG A 113 -11.59 -9.87 -12.82
C ARG A 113 -13.02 -9.34 -13.03
N ASN A 114 -13.26 -8.06 -12.74
CA ASN A 114 -14.48 -7.39 -13.19
C ASN A 114 -14.21 -6.40 -14.34
N GLU A 115 -14.32 -6.88 -15.57
CA GLU A 115 -14.09 -6.08 -16.79
C GLU A 115 -15.10 -4.95 -16.97
N ASP A 116 -16.35 -5.12 -16.54
CA ASP A 116 -17.36 -4.07 -16.67
C ASP A 116 -17.08 -2.91 -15.73
N LEU A 117 -16.55 -3.21 -14.54
CA LEU A 117 -16.07 -2.20 -13.60
C LEU A 117 -14.88 -1.43 -14.19
N GLU A 118 -13.91 -2.12 -14.77
CA GLU A 118 -12.75 -1.50 -15.44
C GLU A 118 -13.17 -0.56 -16.57
N LYS A 119 -14.15 -0.97 -17.38
CA LYS A 119 -14.74 -0.10 -18.42
C LYS A 119 -15.41 1.13 -17.80
N ALA A 120 -16.14 0.96 -16.71
CA ALA A 120 -16.86 2.05 -16.03
C ALA A 120 -15.91 3.09 -15.41
N ILE A 121 -14.80 2.64 -14.80
CA ILE A 121 -13.80 3.54 -14.20
C ILE A 121 -12.71 3.99 -15.18
N GLY A 122 -12.62 3.37 -16.36
CA GLY A 122 -11.69 3.72 -17.43
C GLY A 122 -10.23 3.36 -17.16
N THR A 123 -9.96 2.42 -16.24
CA THR A 123 -8.59 1.99 -15.90
C THR A 123 -8.55 0.52 -15.50
N PRO A 124 -7.48 -0.24 -15.85
CA PRO A 124 -7.30 -1.61 -15.38
C PRO A 124 -7.16 -1.70 -13.87
N THR A 125 -7.62 -2.83 -13.33
CA THR A 125 -7.61 -3.12 -11.89
C THR A 125 -6.62 -4.24 -11.60
N ASP A 126 -5.45 -4.12 -12.21
CA ASP A 126 -4.33 -5.01 -11.99
C ASP A 126 -3.73 -4.69 -10.62
N LEU A 127 -3.99 -5.52 -9.60
CA LEU A 127 -3.71 -5.22 -8.20
C LEU A 127 -3.05 -6.42 -7.50
N HIS A 128 -2.17 -6.11 -6.56
CA HIS A 128 -1.65 -7.06 -5.56
C HIS A 128 -1.70 -6.44 -4.16
N HIS A 129 -1.60 -7.28 -3.13
CA HIS A 129 -2.01 -6.89 -1.79
C HIS A 129 -0.92 -7.26 -0.79
N VAL A 130 -0.65 -6.37 0.16
CA VAL A 130 0.11 -6.68 1.37
C VAL A 130 -0.84 -6.63 2.56
N PHE A 131 -0.80 -7.66 3.39
CA PHE A 131 -1.53 -7.70 4.65
C PHE A 131 -0.54 -7.82 5.80
N THR A 132 -0.73 -7.06 6.87
CA THR A 132 0.09 -7.15 8.09
C THR A 132 -0.83 -7.12 9.30
N ASP A 133 -0.64 -8.02 10.26
CA ASP A 133 -1.43 -8.03 11.50
C ASP A 133 -0.67 -7.47 12.70
N ILE A 134 -1.34 -7.47 13.86
CA ILE A 134 -0.82 -6.92 15.12
C ILE A 134 0.43 -7.64 15.64
N ASN A 135 0.69 -8.88 15.22
CA ASN A 135 1.89 -9.62 15.62
C ASN A 135 3.10 -9.25 14.74
N GLY A 136 2.90 -8.45 13.70
CA GLY A 136 3.92 -8.14 12.70
C GLY A 136 4.05 -9.21 11.61
N ASP A 137 3.22 -10.25 11.63
CA ASP A 137 3.14 -11.20 10.52
C ASP A 137 2.65 -10.44 9.28
N SER A 138 3.31 -10.68 8.14
CA SER A 138 3.02 -9.97 6.90
C SER A 138 3.05 -10.93 5.72
N ILE A 139 2.13 -10.75 4.78
CA ILE A 139 2.08 -11.52 3.52
C ILE A 139 1.87 -10.61 2.31
N VAL A 140 2.43 -11.03 1.18
CA VAL A 140 2.07 -10.52 -0.14
C VAL A 140 1.17 -11.53 -0.84
N VAL A 141 0.08 -11.04 -1.41
CA VAL A 141 -0.93 -11.82 -2.14
C VAL A 141 -0.99 -11.33 -3.58
N GLU A 142 -0.64 -12.22 -4.50
CA GLU A 142 -0.60 -11.97 -5.93
C GLU A 142 -1.46 -12.99 -6.65
N TYR A 143 -2.24 -12.54 -7.64
CA TYR A 143 -2.90 -13.44 -8.58
C TYR A 143 -2.17 -13.37 -9.90
N THR A 144 -1.55 -14.48 -10.31
CA THR A 144 -0.78 -14.60 -11.55
C THR A 144 -1.15 -15.89 -12.26
N ASN A 145 -1.22 -15.86 -13.60
CA ASN A 145 -1.66 -16.99 -14.42
C ASN A 145 -2.99 -17.64 -13.98
N GLY A 146 -3.90 -16.88 -13.37
CA GLY A 146 -5.17 -17.37 -12.88
C GLY A 146 -5.09 -18.15 -11.56
N GLU A 147 -3.95 -18.08 -10.88
CA GLU A 147 -3.66 -18.78 -9.63
C GLU A 147 -3.35 -17.80 -8.48
N LEU A 148 -3.68 -18.23 -7.27
CA LEU A 148 -3.37 -17.50 -6.04
C LEU A 148 -1.94 -17.83 -5.59
N GLN A 149 -1.10 -16.81 -5.50
CA GLN A 149 0.23 -16.88 -4.90
C GLN A 149 0.23 -16.11 -3.57
N ILE A 150 0.71 -16.75 -2.51
CA ILE A 150 0.88 -16.13 -1.19
C ILE A 150 2.33 -16.27 -0.78
N TYR A 151 2.96 -15.15 -0.46
CA TYR A 151 4.34 -15.10 0.01
C TYR A 151 4.40 -14.54 1.42
N ASP A 152 5.20 -15.16 2.29
CA ASP A 152 5.54 -14.54 3.57
C ASP A 152 6.44 -13.33 3.32
N ASN A 153 5.99 -12.16 3.79
CA ASN A 153 6.68 -10.89 3.58
C ASN A 153 7.74 -10.64 4.65
N SER A 154 8.72 -11.54 4.72
CA SER A 154 9.78 -11.50 5.75
C SER A 154 10.67 -10.25 5.67
N VAL A 155 10.83 -9.67 4.47
CA VAL A 155 11.55 -8.40 4.31
C VAL A 155 10.68 -7.18 4.63
N GLY A 156 9.35 -7.35 4.71
CA GLY A 156 8.34 -6.35 5.06
C GLY A 156 8.31 -5.12 4.15
N VAL A 157 8.40 -5.35 2.83
CA VAL A 157 8.35 -4.31 1.79
C VAL A 157 7.56 -4.87 0.61
N MET A 158 6.70 -4.07 -0.02
CA MET A 158 6.04 -4.39 -1.28
C MET A 158 5.91 -3.09 -2.10
N THR A 159 6.04 -3.16 -3.43
CA THR A 159 5.84 -2.00 -4.31
C THR A 159 4.84 -2.30 -5.42
N ASN A 160 5.28 -2.55 -6.65
CA ASN A 160 4.44 -2.88 -7.79
C ASN A 160 5.15 -4.00 -8.57
N SER A 161 4.84 -4.16 -9.85
CA SER A 161 5.48 -5.15 -10.73
C SER A 161 7.02 -5.06 -10.77
N PRO A 162 7.73 -6.18 -11.01
CA PRO A 162 7.22 -7.54 -11.24
C PRO A 162 6.81 -8.26 -9.94
N GLY A 163 6.57 -9.57 -9.99
CA GLY A 163 6.14 -10.37 -8.83
C GLY A 163 7.10 -10.33 -7.64
N TYR A 164 6.56 -10.63 -6.46
CA TYR A 164 7.29 -10.55 -5.21
C TYR A 164 8.54 -11.44 -5.16
N ASP A 165 8.44 -12.65 -5.72
CA ASP A 165 9.54 -13.60 -5.86
C ASP A 165 10.74 -13.00 -6.62
N TRP A 166 10.47 -12.26 -7.70
CA TRP A 166 11.49 -11.56 -8.46
C TRP A 166 12.13 -10.44 -7.64
N HIS A 167 11.35 -9.67 -6.88
CA HIS A 167 11.92 -8.63 -6.01
C HIS A 167 12.88 -9.24 -4.98
N LEU A 168 12.52 -10.40 -4.40
CA LEU A 168 13.41 -11.13 -3.50
C LEU A 168 14.71 -11.58 -4.21
N LEU A 169 14.63 -12.03 -5.46
CA LEU A 169 15.82 -12.35 -6.25
C LEU A 169 16.66 -11.10 -6.53
N ASN A 170 16.03 -9.95 -6.81
CA ASN A 170 16.73 -8.72 -7.12
C ASN A 170 17.54 -8.16 -5.94
N ILE A 171 17.13 -8.42 -4.69
CA ILE A 171 17.90 -8.05 -3.49
C ILE A 171 19.36 -8.54 -3.57
N ARG A 172 19.61 -9.68 -4.23
CA ARG A 172 20.96 -10.27 -4.36
C ARG A 172 21.95 -9.37 -5.10
N ASN A 173 21.47 -8.44 -5.93
CA ASN A 173 22.32 -7.45 -6.62
C ASN A 173 22.74 -6.28 -5.72
N HIS A 174 22.18 -6.18 -4.52
CA HIS A 174 22.25 -5.01 -3.65
C HIS A 174 22.66 -5.34 -2.20
N ILE A 175 23.19 -6.54 -1.93
CA ILE A 175 23.59 -6.98 -0.58
C ILE A 175 24.71 -6.13 0.05
N GLN A 176 25.41 -5.33 -0.76
CA GLN A 176 26.40 -4.38 -0.31
C GLN A 176 25.79 -3.11 0.29
N LEU A 177 24.50 -2.83 0.15
CA LEU A 177 23.92 -1.61 0.71
C LEU A 177 23.86 -1.70 2.24
N GLY A 178 24.32 -0.65 2.92
CA GLY A 178 24.26 -0.59 4.38
C GLY A 178 24.60 0.78 4.96
N ALA A 179 24.31 0.95 6.25
CA ALA A 179 24.51 2.23 6.95
C ALA A 179 26.00 2.64 7.06
N PHE A 180 26.91 1.67 7.03
CA PHE A 180 28.34 1.90 7.24
C PHE A 180 29.13 1.91 5.92
N ALA A 181 30.13 2.78 5.84
CA ALA A 181 31.08 2.79 4.74
C ALA A 181 31.89 1.49 4.69
N HIS A 182 31.93 0.85 3.52
CA HIS A 182 32.74 -0.37 3.30
C HIS A 182 34.23 -0.08 3.13
N VAL A 183 34.55 1.11 2.62
CA VAL A 183 35.91 1.55 2.33
C VAL A 183 36.10 2.93 2.95
N THR A 184 37.00 3.05 3.91
CA THR A 184 37.31 4.29 4.62
C THR A 184 38.48 5.06 4.02
N SER A 185 39.38 4.38 3.30
CA SER A 185 40.35 4.99 2.39
C SER A 185 40.89 3.96 1.38
N ARG A 186 41.50 4.45 0.30
CA ARG A 186 42.23 3.63 -0.67
C ARG A 186 43.42 4.38 -1.21
N THR A 187 44.60 3.76 -1.22
CA THR A 187 45.81 4.33 -1.81
C THR A 187 46.02 3.82 -3.23
N ILE A 188 46.21 4.72 -4.19
CA ILE A 188 46.51 4.40 -5.59
C ILE A 188 47.74 5.22 -6.01
N ASN A 189 48.81 4.53 -6.45
CA ASN A 189 50.08 5.14 -6.86
C ASN A 189 50.65 6.14 -5.82
N GLY A 190 50.54 5.81 -4.53
CA GLY A 190 51.04 6.64 -3.42
C GLY A 190 50.12 7.79 -3.00
N ILE A 191 48.97 7.99 -3.66
CA ILE A 191 47.97 9.01 -3.29
C ILE A 191 46.85 8.33 -2.51
N GLU A 192 46.58 8.79 -1.29
CA GLU A 192 45.47 8.33 -0.46
C GLU A 192 44.17 9.06 -0.84
N PHE A 193 43.12 8.29 -1.13
CA PHE A 193 41.77 8.78 -1.36
C PHE A 193 40.87 8.38 -0.19
N LYS A 194 40.17 9.37 0.39
CA LYS A 194 39.16 9.17 1.44
C LYS A 194 37.78 9.51 0.89
N PRO A 195 36.69 8.95 1.44
CA PRO A 195 35.33 9.37 1.10
C PRO A 195 35.18 10.90 1.24
N LEU A 196 34.40 11.50 0.34
CA LEU A 196 34.12 12.94 0.35
C LEU A 196 33.27 13.36 1.56
N GLY A 197 32.61 12.40 2.22
CA GLY A 197 31.74 12.62 3.37
C GLY A 197 31.14 11.30 3.87
N GLN A 198 30.02 11.40 4.60
CA GLN A 198 29.24 10.25 5.06
C GLN A 198 28.35 9.69 3.95
N GLY A 199 27.85 8.46 4.16
CA GLY A 199 26.83 7.85 3.29
C GLY A 199 27.37 6.91 2.21
N SER A 200 28.69 6.71 2.10
CA SER A 200 29.27 5.82 1.08
C SER A 200 28.87 4.35 1.20
N GLY A 201 28.33 3.92 2.35
CA GLY A 201 27.73 2.59 2.55
C GLY A 201 26.50 2.31 1.68
N MET A 202 25.81 3.37 1.24
CA MET A 202 24.64 3.29 0.35
C MET A 202 25.01 3.55 -1.12
N THR A 203 26.30 3.54 -1.47
CA THR A 203 26.73 3.72 -2.86
C THR A 203 26.17 2.60 -3.73
N GLY A 204 25.45 2.96 -4.79
CA GLY A 204 24.74 2.01 -5.66
C GLY A 204 23.25 1.84 -5.32
N LEU A 205 22.74 2.53 -4.31
CA LEU A 205 21.30 2.64 -4.04
C LEU A 205 20.60 3.33 -5.23
N PRO A 206 19.62 2.68 -5.89
CA PRO A 206 18.97 3.26 -7.06
C PRO A 206 18.09 4.45 -6.68
N GLY A 207 18.13 5.54 -7.45
CA GLY A 207 17.46 6.81 -7.13
C GLY A 207 16.17 7.11 -7.91
N ASP A 208 15.82 6.29 -8.92
CA ASP A 208 14.67 6.52 -9.79
C ASP A 208 13.33 6.03 -9.18
N SER A 209 12.20 6.43 -9.74
CA SER A 209 10.87 6.10 -9.19
C SER A 209 10.30 4.75 -9.62
N THR A 210 11.07 3.90 -10.33
CA THR A 210 10.56 2.59 -10.78
C THR A 210 10.27 1.67 -9.60
N PRO A 211 9.33 0.72 -9.74
CA PRO A 211 8.99 -0.17 -8.63
C PRO A 211 10.15 -1.01 -8.09
N PRO A 212 11.05 -1.60 -8.91
CA PRO A 212 12.24 -2.29 -8.41
C PRO A 212 13.17 -1.38 -7.61
N SER A 213 13.42 -0.17 -8.10
CA SER A 213 14.26 0.82 -7.41
C SER A 213 13.66 1.25 -6.08
N ARG A 214 12.34 1.52 -6.05
CA ARG A 214 11.63 1.81 -4.79
C ARG A 214 11.67 0.64 -3.82
N PHE A 215 11.55 -0.60 -4.29
CA PHE A 215 11.63 -1.78 -3.43
C PHE A 215 12.99 -1.87 -2.73
N ILE A 216 14.08 -1.77 -3.50
CA ILE A 216 15.45 -1.82 -2.95
C ILE A 216 15.71 -0.65 -2.01
N ARG A 217 15.24 0.57 -2.35
CA ARG A 217 15.35 1.72 -1.44
C ARG A 217 14.62 1.51 -0.13
N ALA A 218 13.37 1.04 -0.18
CA ALA A 218 12.57 0.83 1.02
C ALA A 218 13.22 -0.21 1.93
N LEU A 219 13.72 -1.31 1.35
CA LEU A 219 14.45 -2.33 2.09
C LEU A 219 15.74 -1.78 2.71
N ALA A 220 16.55 -1.04 1.95
CA ALA A 220 17.82 -0.50 2.44
C ALA A 220 17.62 0.49 3.60
N PHE A 221 16.61 1.37 3.50
CA PHE A 221 16.27 2.28 4.58
C PHE A 221 15.73 1.53 5.80
N LYS A 222 14.77 0.62 5.61
CA LYS A 222 14.22 -0.20 6.70
C LYS A 222 15.32 -0.97 7.44
N ALA A 223 16.22 -1.63 6.71
CA ALA A 223 17.30 -2.43 7.29
C ALA A 223 18.36 -1.59 8.03
N SER A 224 18.38 -0.27 7.81
CA SER A 224 19.33 0.66 8.42
C SER A 224 18.73 1.50 9.55
N VAL A 225 17.45 1.30 9.86
CA VAL A 225 16.77 1.99 10.97
C VAL A 225 17.45 1.61 12.28
N VAL A 226 17.77 2.64 13.08
CA VAL A 226 18.29 2.46 14.44
C VAL A 226 17.18 1.97 15.38
N GLU A 227 17.54 1.45 16.54
CA GLU A 227 16.56 1.09 17.56
C GLU A 227 15.67 2.29 17.94
N LEU A 228 14.35 2.11 17.82
CA LEU A 228 13.35 3.12 18.16
C LEU A 228 12.73 2.78 19.51
N LYS A 229 12.70 3.74 20.43
CA LYS A 229 12.35 3.53 21.85
C LYS A 229 10.89 3.83 22.18
N SER A 230 10.12 4.30 21.20
CA SER A 230 8.73 4.73 21.40
C SER A 230 7.95 4.68 20.10
N VAL A 231 6.62 4.63 20.22
CA VAL A 231 5.70 4.70 19.08
C VAL A 231 5.87 6.01 18.33
N GLU A 232 6.08 7.11 19.04
CA GLU A 232 6.21 8.45 18.47
C GLU A 232 7.49 8.54 17.62
N GLN A 233 8.59 7.93 18.08
CA GLN A 233 9.81 7.77 17.26
C GLN A 233 9.56 6.86 16.05
N GLY A 234 8.81 5.76 16.23
CA GLY A 234 8.37 4.86 15.16
C GLY A 234 7.63 5.59 14.03
N VAL A 235 6.57 6.31 14.38
CA VAL A 235 5.76 7.09 13.44
C VAL A 235 6.61 8.15 12.74
N ASN A 236 7.44 8.88 13.49
CA ASN A 236 8.32 9.88 12.91
C ASN A 236 9.31 9.26 11.91
N GLU A 237 10.02 8.21 12.29
CA GLU A 237 11.03 7.59 11.41
C GLU A 237 10.38 6.95 10.17
N ALA A 238 9.22 6.29 10.33
CA ALA A 238 8.45 5.78 9.20
C ALA A 238 8.05 6.90 8.22
N SER A 239 7.66 8.08 8.73
CA SER A 239 7.35 9.23 7.87
C SER A 239 8.57 9.74 7.10
N ARG A 240 9.76 9.72 7.72
CA ARG A 240 11.02 10.12 7.07
C ARG A 240 11.44 9.14 5.98
N ILE A 241 11.24 7.84 6.20
CA ILE A 241 11.43 6.83 5.16
C ILE A 241 10.47 7.09 4.01
N LEU A 242 9.18 7.28 4.29
CA LEU A 242 8.15 7.52 3.26
C LEU A 242 8.41 8.78 2.42
N ASN A 243 9.00 9.83 2.99
CA ASN A 243 9.42 11.03 2.24
C ASN A 243 10.41 10.73 1.10
N ASN A 244 11.14 9.60 1.12
CA ASN A 244 12.04 9.18 0.04
C ASN A 244 11.31 8.51 -1.14
N PHE A 245 9.98 8.39 -1.04
CA PHE A 245 9.09 7.82 -2.05
C PHE A 245 8.05 8.83 -2.53
N ASP A 246 8.17 10.09 -2.10
CA ASP A 246 7.36 11.19 -2.60
C ASP A 246 7.74 11.44 -4.07
N ILE A 247 6.78 11.32 -4.98
CA ILE A 247 6.96 11.56 -6.41
C ILE A 247 6.37 12.94 -6.72
N PRO A 248 7.19 13.98 -6.95
CA PRO A 248 6.68 15.30 -7.28
C PRO A 248 5.92 15.30 -8.60
N ARG A 249 4.87 16.12 -8.67
CA ARG A 249 4.09 16.30 -9.89
C ARG A 249 5.01 16.62 -11.08
N GLY A 250 4.89 15.82 -12.13
CA GLY A 250 5.64 15.99 -13.37
C GLY A 250 7.04 15.39 -13.40
N SER A 251 7.52 14.76 -12.32
CA SER A 251 8.78 13.99 -12.34
C SER A 251 8.63 12.62 -13.02
N SER A 252 7.41 12.07 -13.05
CA SER A 252 7.04 10.83 -13.73
C SER A 252 5.81 11.08 -14.60
N ARG A 253 5.89 10.75 -15.90
CA ARG A 253 4.84 11.01 -16.88
C ARG A 253 4.75 9.89 -17.89
N GLU A 254 3.54 9.69 -18.40
CA GLU A 254 3.26 8.75 -19.48
C GLU A 254 2.39 9.43 -20.54
N GLU A 255 2.72 9.23 -21.82
CA GLU A 255 1.91 9.70 -22.94
C GLU A 255 1.15 8.54 -23.54
N VAL A 256 -0.18 8.62 -23.54
CA VAL A 256 -1.06 7.63 -24.19
C VAL A 256 -1.94 8.36 -25.19
N GLY A 257 -1.60 8.22 -26.48
CA GLY A 257 -2.20 9.01 -27.55
C GLY A 257 -1.91 10.50 -27.35
N ASN A 258 -2.96 11.32 -27.24
CA ASN A 258 -2.83 12.78 -27.05
C ASN A 258 -3.01 13.21 -25.58
N LYS A 259 -2.95 12.28 -24.62
CA LYS A 259 -3.10 12.58 -23.19
C LYS A 259 -1.79 12.32 -22.46
N VAL A 260 -1.42 13.26 -21.59
CA VAL A 260 -0.32 13.12 -20.64
C VAL A 260 -0.90 12.74 -19.29
N PHE A 261 -0.46 11.61 -18.76
CA PHE A 261 -0.72 11.18 -17.40
C PHE A 261 0.50 11.49 -16.53
N MET A 262 0.27 11.88 -15.28
CA MET A 262 1.34 12.24 -14.35
C MET A 262 1.21 11.37 -13.12
N ASP A 263 2.24 10.61 -12.80
CA ASP A 263 2.31 9.86 -11.57
C ASP A 263 2.91 10.73 -10.46
N TYR A 264 2.25 10.74 -9.31
CA TYR A 264 2.64 11.54 -8.14
C TYR A 264 2.03 10.94 -6.87
N THR A 265 2.69 11.18 -5.75
CA THR A 265 2.25 10.68 -4.44
C THR A 265 1.12 11.56 -3.92
N GLN A 266 -0.12 11.05 -3.90
CA GLN A 266 -1.30 11.82 -3.47
C GLN A 266 -1.46 11.87 -1.96
N TRP A 267 -1.22 10.74 -1.29
CA TRP A 267 -1.20 10.63 0.17
C TRP A 267 -0.15 9.62 0.62
N SER A 268 0.14 9.66 1.91
CA SER A 268 0.97 8.67 2.59
C SER A 268 0.32 8.33 3.92
N VAL A 269 0.43 7.06 4.30
CA VAL A 269 -0.23 6.49 5.47
C VAL A 269 0.77 5.76 6.35
N ILE A 270 0.55 5.85 7.66
CA ILE A 270 1.19 4.99 8.66
C ILE A 270 0.08 4.38 9.51
N ALA A 271 0.03 3.06 9.61
CA ALA A 271 -0.86 2.35 10.51
C ALA A 271 -0.07 1.82 11.70
N ASN A 272 -0.55 2.09 12.92
CA ASN A 272 -0.08 1.46 14.14
C ASN A 272 -1.13 0.44 14.59
N PRO A 273 -0.96 -0.86 14.26
CA PRO A 273 -1.95 -1.89 14.58
C PRO A 273 -2.06 -2.16 16.08
N GLU A 274 -0.97 -2.04 16.85
CA GLU A 274 -0.98 -2.28 18.30
C GLU A 274 -1.82 -1.25 19.06
N ARG A 275 -1.76 0.02 18.63
CA ARG A 275 -2.55 1.11 19.24
C ARG A 275 -3.83 1.44 18.47
N LEU A 276 -4.09 0.76 17.35
CA LEU A 276 -5.19 1.04 16.44
C LEU A 276 -5.26 2.52 16.02
N GLN A 277 -4.12 3.10 15.66
CA GLN A 277 -4.00 4.48 15.18
C GLN A 277 -3.65 4.51 13.70
N TYR A 278 -4.38 5.30 12.92
CA TYR A 278 -4.20 5.43 11.48
C TYR A 278 -3.85 6.86 11.12
N PHE A 279 -2.62 7.08 10.67
CA PHE A 279 -2.05 8.40 10.37
C PHE A 279 -1.98 8.63 8.87
N TRP A 280 -2.16 9.88 8.43
CA TRP A 280 -1.95 10.25 7.03
C TRP A 280 -1.53 11.70 6.84
N TRP A 281 -0.95 11.99 5.68
CA TRP A 281 -0.79 13.33 5.10
C TRP A 281 -0.93 13.26 3.58
N THR A 282 -1.04 14.41 2.93
CA THR A 282 -1.28 14.50 1.47
C THR A 282 -0.21 15.35 0.80
N GLU A 283 -0.19 15.35 -0.53
CA GLU A 283 0.63 16.29 -1.31
C GLU A 283 0.29 17.76 -1.07
N HIS A 284 -0.93 18.05 -0.62
CA HIS A 284 -1.40 19.42 -0.40
C HIS A 284 -1.16 19.88 1.03
N ASN A 285 -1.24 18.98 2.00
CA ASN A 285 -1.09 19.29 3.41
C ASN A 285 -0.24 18.22 4.11
N ARG A 286 0.99 18.62 4.47
CA ARG A 286 1.99 17.76 5.11
C ARG A 286 1.79 17.64 6.62
N ARG A 287 0.81 18.33 7.21
CA ARG A 287 0.44 18.09 8.61
C ARG A 287 -0.12 16.68 8.75
N MET A 288 0.58 15.88 9.55
CA MET A 288 0.12 14.55 9.90
C MET A 288 -1.19 14.62 10.67
N ARG A 289 -2.19 13.93 10.14
CA ARG A 289 -3.51 13.71 10.75
C ARG A 289 -3.59 12.28 11.24
N MET A 290 -4.46 12.03 12.21
CA MET A 290 -4.63 10.71 12.79
C MET A 290 -6.08 10.45 13.19
N ILE A 291 -6.55 9.23 12.94
CA ILE A 291 -7.80 8.70 13.50
C ILE A 291 -7.48 7.50 14.41
N ASP A 292 -8.05 7.51 15.61
CA ASP A 292 -7.88 6.49 16.64
C ASP A 292 -9.11 5.59 16.63
N LEU A 293 -8.95 4.36 16.14
CA LEU A 293 -10.07 3.44 15.95
C LEU A 293 -10.69 3.01 17.29
N ASN A 294 -9.98 3.11 18.42
CA ASN A 294 -10.57 2.86 19.74
C ASN A 294 -11.66 3.87 20.11
N LYS A 295 -11.67 5.04 19.45
CA LYS A 295 -12.64 6.11 19.69
C LYS A 295 -13.81 6.10 18.71
N ILE A 296 -13.84 5.12 17.79
CA ILE A 296 -14.91 4.97 16.80
C ILE A 296 -15.98 4.01 17.32
N ASP A 297 -17.23 4.44 17.27
CA ASP A 297 -18.38 3.56 17.48
C ASP A 297 -18.74 2.82 16.18
N PHE A 298 -18.15 1.64 15.99
CA PHE A 298 -18.42 0.79 14.83
C PHE A 298 -19.78 0.06 14.88
N ALA A 299 -20.61 0.28 15.91
CA ALA A 299 -21.98 -0.23 15.95
C ALA A 299 -22.98 0.65 15.17
N LYS A 300 -22.59 1.87 14.80
CA LYS A 300 -23.37 2.73 13.89
C LYS A 300 -23.58 2.04 12.54
N LYS A 301 -24.63 2.39 11.79
CA LYS A 301 -24.93 1.75 10.51
C LYS A 301 -24.44 2.52 9.28
N GLU A 302 -24.02 3.76 9.44
CA GLU A 302 -23.68 4.63 8.31
C GLU A 302 -22.17 4.58 8.04
N VAL A 303 -21.81 4.45 6.76
CA VAL A 303 -20.44 4.66 6.30
C VAL A 303 -20.19 6.15 6.26
N VAL A 304 -19.11 6.60 6.91
CA VAL A 304 -18.70 8.00 6.88
C VAL A 304 -17.55 8.15 5.88
N ALA A 305 -17.65 9.13 4.99
CA ALA A 305 -16.54 9.55 4.12
C ALA A 305 -16.03 10.92 4.59
N ILE A 306 -14.71 11.01 4.81
CA ILE A 306 -14.04 12.21 5.29
C ILE A 306 -13.06 12.67 4.20
N PRO A 307 -13.18 13.88 3.65
CA PRO A 307 -12.19 14.41 2.72
C PRO A 307 -10.80 14.35 3.33
N LEU A 308 -9.81 13.88 2.56
CA LEU A 308 -8.43 13.81 3.08
C LEU A 308 -7.96 15.19 3.49
N ASP A 309 -8.22 16.19 2.64
CA ASP A 309 -8.00 17.61 2.87
C ASP A 309 -9.33 18.37 2.90
N LYS A 310 -9.56 19.18 3.94
CA LYS A 310 -10.70 20.12 3.95
C LYS A 310 -10.54 21.18 2.87
N GLU A 311 -9.31 21.66 2.71
CA GLU A 311 -8.87 22.59 1.67
C GLU A 311 -7.52 22.09 1.14
N LYS A 312 -7.34 22.11 -0.18
CA LYS A 312 -6.10 21.66 -0.85
C LYS A 312 -5.00 22.73 -0.74
N ILE A 313 -4.55 23.00 0.49
CA ILE A 313 -3.52 23.98 0.85
C ILE A 313 -2.57 23.43 1.91
N GLU A 314 -1.35 23.95 1.93
CA GLU A 314 -0.34 23.58 2.92
C GLU A 314 -0.63 24.23 4.28
N ASP A 315 -0.38 23.52 5.38
CA ASP A 315 -0.54 24.05 6.73
C ASP A 315 0.72 24.84 7.15
N ILE A 316 0.77 26.11 6.74
CA ILE A 316 1.87 27.03 7.04
C ILE A 316 1.52 27.85 8.27
N GLN A 317 2.26 27.64 9.36
CA GLN A 317 2.18 28.49 10.56
C GLN A 317 3.03 29.75 10.36
N GLU A 318 2.39 30.92 10.25
CA GLU A 318 3.08 32.21 10.32
C GLU A 318 3.54 32.47 11.78
N ILE A 319 4.83 32.76 11.95
CA ILE A 319 5.41 33.13 13.24
C ILE A 319 5.64 34.63 13.26
N THR A 320 4.93 35.33 14.14
CA THR A 320 5.12 36.76 14.41
C THR A 320 5.93 36.94 15.70
N LEU A 321 6.81 37.95 15.72
CA LEU A 321 7.70 38.26 16.84
C LEU A 321 7.24 39.48 17.63
#